data_AF-A0A9X4IPQ7-F1
#
_entry.id   AF-A0A9X4IPQ7-F1
#
_cell.length_a   1.000
_cell.length_b   1.000
_cell.length_c   1.000
_cell.angle_alpha   90.00
_cell.angle_beta   90.00
_cell.angle_gamma   90.00
#
_symmetry.space_group_name_H-M   'P 1'
#
loop_
_entity.id
_entity.type
_entity.pdbx_description
1 polymer ?
#
loop_
_entity_poly.entity_id
_entity_poly.type
_entity_poly.pdbx_seq_one_letter_code
_entity_poly.pdbx_strand_id
1 'polypeptide(L)'
;MSAKYYKEKHLQATRYKIENVIRQQDFLLKHRWKVIAAGIVFSFWAPTYGVGHSFSNKKSMLQKTEYSYLKLVMLCATIYMIFCILYHFSSRYQDKKKLKELKELEKRLEKEISELD
;
A
#
# COMPACT_ATOMS: atom_id res chain seq x y z
N MET A 1 -25.89 -13.62 -29.70
CA MET A 1 -24.50 -13.47 -29.18
C MET A 1 -24.20 -14.74 -28.37
N SER A 2 -23.22 -15.55 -28.78
CA SER A 2 -22.96 -16.86 -28.15
C SER A 2 -22.40 -16.69 -26.73
N ALA A 3 -22.78 -17.59 -25.82
CA ALA A 3 -22.23 -17.64 -24.44
C ALA A 3 -20.68 -17.70 -24.43
N LYS A 4 -20.09 -18.28 -25.48
CA LYS A 4 -18.64 -18.33 -25.71
C LYS A 4 -18.00 -16.95 -25.78
N TYR A 5 -18.61 -16.02 -26.53
CA TYR A 5 -18.11 -14.65 -26.71
C TYR A 5 -18.04 -13.86 -25.39
N TYR A 6 -19.04 -14.04 -24.52
CA TYR A 6 -19.03 -13.41 -23.19
C TYR A 6 -17.92 -13.96 -22.30
N LYS A 7 -17.69 -15.28 -22.32
CA LYS A 7 -16.63 -15.93 -21.54
C LYS A 7 -15.23 -15.54 -22.02
N GLU A 8 -15.00 -15.47 -23.33
CA GLU A 8 -13.73 -15.00 -23.91
C GLU A 8 -13.42 -13.55 -23.50
N LYS A 9 -14.42 -12.66 -23.57
CA LYS A 9 -14.26 -11.27 -23.11
C LYS A 9 -13.93 -11.21 -21.61
N HIS A 10 -14.55 -12.07 -20.81
CA HIS A 10 -14.28 -12.17 -19.37
C HIS A 10 -12.86 -12.69 -19.07
N LEU A 11 -12.38 -13.66 -19.86
CA LEU A 11 -11.02 -14.18 -19.78
C LEU A 11 -9.99 -13.08 -20.12
N GLN A 12 -10.25 -12.31 -21.18
CA GLN A 12 -9.37 -11.21 -21.59
C GLN A 12 -9.30 -10.11 -20.51
N ALA A 13 -10.44 -9.75 -19.90
CA ALA A 13 -10.47 -8.81 -18.78
C ALA A 13 -9.71 -9.33 -17.55
N THR A 14 -9.78 -10.64 -17.28
CA THR A 14 -9.03 -11.30 -16.20
C THR A 14 -7.53 -11.23 -16.46
N ARG A 15 -7.08 -11.52 -17.69
CA ARG A 15 -5.66 -11.40 -18.10
C ARG A 15 -5.14 -9.98 -17.94
N TYR A 16 -5.90 -8.97 -18.38
CA TYR A 16 -5.54 -7.56 -18.19
C TYR A 16 -5.41 -7.19 -16.71
N LYS A 17 -6.30 -7.68 -15.84
CA LYS A 17 -6.19 -7.47 -14.39
C LYS A 17 -4.94 -8.13 -13.81
N ILE A 18 -4.61 -9.35 -14.22
CA ILE A 18 -3.39 -10.06 -13.79
C ILE A 18 -2.15 -9.25 -14.18
N GLU A 19 -2.08 -8.83 -15.44
CA GLU A 19 -0.94 -8.07 -15.94
C GLU A 19 -0.79 -6.73 -15.23
N ASN A 20 -1.91 -6.03 -14.98
CA ASN A 20 -1.89 -4.78 -14.25
C ASN A 20 -1.46 -4.96 -12.78
N VAL A 21 -1.90 -6.03 -12.12
CA VAL A 21 -1.46 -6.37 -10.74
C VAL A 21 0.04 -6.66 -10.71
N ILE A 22 0.58 -7.42 -11.67
CA ILE A 22 2.02 -7.67 -11.80
C ILE A 22 2.77 -6.35 -12.02
N ARG A 23 2.28 -5.50 -12.92
CA ARG A 23 2.89 -4.20 -13.25
C ARG A 23 2.85 -3.22 -12.07
N GLN A 24 1.82 -3.28 -11.24
CA GLN A 24 1.71 -2.47 -10.01
C GLN A 24 2.44 -3.08 -8.80
N GLN A 25 2.78 -4.36 -8.81
CA GLN A 25 3.48 -5.00 -7.69
C GLN A 25 4.88 -4.41 -7.43
N ASP A 26 5.49 -3.82 -8.46
CA ASP A 26 6.78 -3.12 -8.36
C ASP A 26 6.64 -1.59 -8.17
N PHE A 27 5.43 -1.06 -8.00
CA PHE A 27 5.21 0.39 -7.85
C PHE A 27 5.91 0.94 -6.60
N LEU A 28 5.88 0.20 -5.49
CA LEU A 28 6.60 0.57 -4.27
C LEU A 28 8.12 0.51 -4.44
N LEU A 29 8.64 -0.44 -5.23
CA LEU A 29 10.06 -0.56 -5.57
C LEU A 29 10.50 0.61 -6.47
N LYS A 30 9.65 0.97 -7.43
CA LYS A 30 9.87 2.07 -8.38
C LYS A 30 9.77 3.44 -7.71
N HIS A 31 8.98 3.57 -6.65
CA HIS A 31 8.76 4.84 -5.93
C HIS A 31 9.38 4.88 -4.53
N ARG A 32 10.39 4.04 -4.24
CA ARG A 32 11.15 4.07 -2.97
C ARG A 32 11.58 5.48 -2.57
N TRP A 33 12.07 6.25 -3.53
CA TRP A 33 12.48 7.64 -3.33
C TRP A 33 11.33 8.58 -2.90
N LYS A 34 10.10 8.37 -3.38
CA LYS A 34 8.93 9.15 -2.95
C LYS A 34 8.54 8.83 -1.50
N VAL A 35 8.67 7.57 -1.10
CA VAL A 35 8.40 7.14 0.28
C VAL A 35 9.45 7.72 1.24
N ILE A 36 10.73 7.71 0.84
CA ILE A 36 11.81 8.35 1.63
C ILE A 36 11.57 9.87 1.72
N ALA A 37 11.24 10.53 0.61
CA ALA A 37 10.97 11.96 0.59
C ALA A 37 9.75 12.33 1.46
N ALA A 38 8.67 11.54 1.42
CA ALA A 38 7.51 11.74 2.27
C ALA A 38 7.84 11.54 3.76
N GLY A 39 8.68 10.56 4.10
CA GLY A 39 9.17 10.34 5.46
C GLY A 39 9.97 11.52 5.98
N ILE A 40 10.88 12.07 5.17
CA ILE A 40 11.65 13.27 5.54
C ILE A 40 10.71 14.45 5.79
N VAL A 41 9.79 14.74 4.85
CA VAL A 41 8.82 15.83 5.03
C VAL A 41 7.97 15.62 6.29
N PHE A 42 7.48 14.40 6.53
CA PHE A 42 6.70 14.08 7.73
C PHE A 42 7.51 14.26 9.02
N SER A 43 8.78 13.87 9.04
CA SER A 43 9.66 14.05 10.20
C SER A 43 9.97 15.51 10.53
N PHE A 44 9.97 16.41 9.54
CA PHE A 44 10.12 17.86 9.76
C PHE A 44 8.78 18.56 10.06
N TRP A 45 7.66 18.00 9.56
CA TRP A 45 6.32 18.56 9.72
C TRP A 45 5.62 18.12 11.02
N ALA A 46 5.86 16.89 11.48
CA ALA A 46 5.25 16.36 12.71
C ALA A 46 5.67 17.11 13.99
N PRO A 47 6.93 17.56 14.16
CA PRO A 47 7.33 18.35 15.33
C PRO A 47 6.81 19.79 15.29
N THR A 48 6.52 20.31 14.09
CA THR A 48 6.02 21.68 13.89
C THR A 48 4.50 21.78 14.06
N TYR A 49 3.76 20.67 13.89
CA TYR A 49 2.42 20.48 14.47
C TYR A 49 2.50 20.24 15.99
N GLY A 50 3.18 21.15 16.70
CA GLY A 50 2.85 21.38 18.10
C GLY A 50 1.38 21.78 18.15
N VAL A 51 0.58 20.99 18.86
CA VAL A 51 -0.86 21.15 19.11
C VAL A 51 -1.19 22.62 19.43
N GLY A 52 -1.47 23.39 18.38
CA GLY A 52 -2.07 24.71 18.44
C GLY A 52 -3.57 24.53 18.51
N HIS A 53 -4.08 24.07 19.65
CA HIS A 53 -5.47 24.28 19.99
C HIS A 53 -5.55 24.90 21.38
N SER A 54 -5.95 26.17 21.38
CA SER A 54 -6.20 27.08 22.49
C SER A 54 -7.31 26.63 23.45
N PHE A 55 -7.41 25.36 23.84
CA PHE A 55 -8.38 24.95 24.85
C PHE A 55 -7.80 23.86 25.73
N SER A 56 -7.80 24.14 27.04
CA SER A 56 -7.37 23.27 28.13
C SER A 56 -5.92 23.43 28.56
N ASN A 57 -5.81 23.80 29.83
CA ASN A 57 -4.66 23.98 30.69
C ASN A 57 -3.88 22.66 30.89
N LYS A 58 -3.42 22.02 29.80
CA LYS A 58 -2.66 20.77 29.83
C LYS A 58 -1.32 20.98 29.13
N LYS A 59 -0.28 21.14 29.95
CA LYS A 59 1.16 21.13 29.59
C LYS A 59 1.43 20.27 28.35
N SER A 60 1.86 20.93 27.29
CA SER A 60 2.36 20.32 26.06
C SER A 60 3.41 19.25 26.39
N MET A 61 3.37 18.09 25.72
CA MET A 61 4.36 17.00 25.90
C MET A 61 5.81 17.47 25.65
N LEU A 62 5.98 18.59 24.94
CA LEU A 62 7.25 19.29 24.72
C LEU A 62 7.83 19.90 26.02
N GLN A 63 6.99 20.18 27.01
CA GLN A 63 7.38 20.82 28.27
C GLN A 63 7.47 19.83 29.44
N LYS A 64 7.03 18.58 29.26
CA LYS A 64 6.96 17.56 30.32
C LYS A 64 8.10 16.55 30.29
N THR A 65 8.96 16.59 29.28
CA THR A 65 9.99 15.59 29.09
C THR A 65 11.23 16.26 28.52
N GLU A 66 12.36 16.14 29.20
CA GLU A 66 13.72 16.58 28.78
C GLU A 66 14.25 15.83 27.54
N TYR A 67 13.37 15.38 26.65
CA TYR A 67 13.76 14.75 25.42
C TYR A 67 14.15 15.84 24.43
N SER A 68 15.47 15.95 24.20
CA SER A 68 16.04 16.74 23.11
C SER A 68 15.23 16.53 21.84
N TYR A 69 14.86 17.62 21.16
CA TYR A 69 14.08 17.64 19.91
C TYR A 69 14.47 16.53 18.92
N LEU A 70 15.78 16.24 18.83
CA LEU A 70 16.34 15.16 18.01
C LEU A 70 15.82 13.76 18.37
N LYS A 71 15.62 13.47 19.66
CA LYS A 71 15.07 12.17 20.11
C LYS A 71 13.60 12.03 19.69
N LEU A 72 12.82 13.11 19.70
CA LEU A 72 11.43 13.09 19.26
C LEU A 72 11.33 12.84 17.74
N VAL A 73 12.18 13.52 16.96
CA VAL A 73 12.29 13.32 15.51
C VAL A 73 12.69 11.87 15.18
N MET A 74 13.69 11.33 15.88
CA MET A 74 14.14 9.93 15.71
C MET A 74 13.03 8.92 16.04
N LEU A 75 12.22 9.18 17.07
CA LEU A 75 11.09 8.33 17.44
C LEU A 75 10.00 8.34 16.36
N CYS A 76 9.63 9.52 15.84
CA CYS A 76 8.70 9.64 14.72
C CYS A 76 9.21 8.95 13.45
N ALA A 77 10.50 9.12 13.12
CA ALA A 77 11.11 8.46 11.97
C ALA A 77 11.11 6.93 12.11
N THR A 78 11.37 6.41 13.31
CA THR A 78 11.36 4.97 13.58
C THR A 78 9.96 4.38 13.42
N ILE A 79 8.93 5.04 13.96
CA ILE A 79 7.54 4.61 13.81
C ILE A 79 7.13 4.62 12.33
N TYR A 80 7.47 5.69 11.60
CA TYR A 80 7.18 5.80 10.17
C TYR A 80 7.83 4.68 9.35
N MET A 81 9.09 4.35 9.66
CA MET A 81 9.81 3.23 9.04
C MET A 81 9.11 1.89 9.29
N ILE A 82 8.67 1.63 10.52
CA ILE A 82 7.93 0.41 10.86
C ILE A 82 6.63 0.31 10.04
N PHE A 83 5.85 1.39 9.96
CA PHE A 83 4.63 1.42 9.14
C PHE A 83 4.91 1.22 7.65
N CYS A 84 5.99 1.80 7.12
CA CYS A 84 6.40 1.57 5.73
C CYS A 84 6.73 0.10 5.47
N ILE A 85 7.46 -0.55 6.37
CA ILE A 85 7.81 -1.97 6.24
C ILE A 85 6.55 -2.85 6.33
N LEU A 86 5.67 -2.59 7.29
CA LEU A 86 4.40 -3.31 7.44
C LEU A 86 3.50 -3.14 6.22
N TYR A 87 3.38 -1.92 5.69
CA TYR A 87 2.62 -1.65 4.48
C TYR A 87 3.23 -2.38 3.26
N HIS A 88 4.55 -2.37 3.12
CA HIS A 88 5.22 -3.06 2.02
C HIS A 88 4.98 -4.57 2.08
N PHE A 89 5.10 -5.17 3.27
CA PHE A 89 4.88 -6.59 3.47
C PHE A 89 3.41 -6.98 3.24
N SER A 90 2.48 -6.18 3.78
CA SER A 90 1.04 -6.38 3.61
C SER A 90 0.61 -6.26 2.14
N SER A 91 1.08 -5.25 1.42
CA SER A 91 0.81 -5.09 -0.02
C SER A 91 1.29 -6.31 -0.79
N ARG A 92 2.55 -6.74 -0.59
CA ARG A 92 3.10 -7.93 -1.27
C ARG A 92 2.28 -9.18 -1.00
N TYR A 93 1.78 -9.36 0.24
CA TYR A 93 0.95 -10.50 0.60
C TYR A 93 -0.44 -10.44 -0.07
N GLN A 94 -1.09 -9.28 -0.03
CA GLN A 94 -2.39 -9.06 -0.68
C GLN A 94 -2.30 -9.23 -2.21
N ASP A 95 -1.25 -8.71 -2.83
CA ASP A 95 -1.02 -8.83 -4.27
C ASP A 95 -0.82 -10.29 -4.68
N LYS A 96 -0.05 -11.06 -3.90
CA LYS A 96 0.12 -12.51 -4.12
C LYS A 96 -1.20 -13.27 -4.00
N LYS A 97 -2.04 -12.93 -3.02
CA LYS A 97 -3.35 -13.56 -2.84
C LYS A 97 -4.28 -13.26 -4.01
N LYS A 98 -4.41 -11.98 -4.40
CA LYS A 98 -5.20 -11.56 -5.57
C LYS A 98 -4.72 -12.21 -6.86
N LEU A 99 -3.40 -12.33 -7.04
CA LEU A 99 -2.82 -12.98 -8.21
C LEU A 99 -3.18 -14.48 -8.28
N LYS A 100 -3.19 -15.18 -7.14
CA LYS A 100 -3.62 -16.58 -7.07
C LYS A 100 -5.09 -16.73 -7.45
N GLU A 101 -5.96 -15.91 -6.87
CA GLU A 101 -7.41 -15.93 -7.16
C GLU A 101 -7.68 -15.66 -8.65
N LEU A 102 -7.00 -14.68 -9.25
CA LEU A 102 -7.13 -14.36 -10.67
C LEU A 102 -6.62 -15.49 -11.58
N LYS A 103 -5.51 -16.16 -11.23
CA LYS A 103 -5.00 -17.31 -12.00
C LYS A 103 -5.93 -18.53 -11.92
N GLU A 104 -6.56 -18.76 -10.76
CA GLU A 104 -7.57 -19.81 -10.63
C GLU A 104 -8.83 -19.50 -11.43
N LEU A 105 -9.24 -18.22 -11.47
CA LEU A 105 -10.36 -17.77 -12.28
C LEU A 105 -10.06 -17.95 -13.78
N GLU A 106 -8.86 -17.58 -14.21
CA GLU A 106 -8.40 -17.77 -15.60
C GLU A 106 -8.47 -19.24 -16.01
N LYS A 107 -7.91 -20.15 -15.20
CA LYS A 107 -7.96 -21.60 -15.48
C LYS A 107 -9.38 -22.16 -15.54
N ARG A 108 -10.28 -21.67 -14.67
CA ARG A 108 -11.70 -22.08 -14.71
C ARG A 108 -12.39 -21.63 -15.99
N LEU A 109 -12.22 -20.36 -16.36
CA LEU A 109 -12.78 -19.81 -17.60
C LEU A 109 -12.23 -20.53 -18.84
N GLU A 110 -10.94 -20.85 -18.86
CA GLU A 110 -10.29 -21.57 -19.96
C GLU A 110 -10.84 -23.00 -20.09
N LYS A 111 -11.01 -23.71 -18.97
CA LYS A 111 -11.63 -25.04 -18.95
C LYS A 111 -13.08 -25.00 -19.44
N GLU A 112 -13.87 -24.06 -18.95
CA GLU A 112 -15.27 -23.91 -19.36
C GLU A 112 -15.42 -23.57 -20.84
N ILE A 113 -14.48 -22.82 -21.44
CA ILE A 113 -14.47 -22.53 -22.88
C ILE A 113 -14.11 -23.80 -23.66
N SER A 114 -13.14 -24.60 -23.19
CA SER A 114 -12.76 -25.86 -23.84
C SER A 114 -13.82 -26.96 -23.78
N GLU A 115 -14.72 -26.94 -22.79
CA GLU A 115 -15.87 -27.85 -22.70
C GLU A 115 -17.06 -27.40 -23.56
N LEU A 116 -17.03 -26.16 -24.07
CA LEU A 116 -18.03 -25.58 -24.97
C LEU A 116 -17.63 -25.72 -26.46
N ASP A 117 -16.41 -26.16 -26.75
CA ASP A 117 -15.92 -26.56 -28.09
C ASP A 117 -16.10 -28.06 -28.30
#